data_AF-A0A2V1GPD5-F1
#
_entry.id   AF-A0A2V1GPD5-F1
#
_cell.length_a   1.000
_cell.length_b   1.000
_cell.length_c   1.000
_cell.angle_alpha   90.00
_cell.angle_beta   90.00
_cell.angle_gamma   90.00
#
_symmetry.space_group_name_H-M   'P 1'
#
loop_
_entity.id
_entity.type
_entity.pdbx_description
1 polymer ?
#
loop_
_entity_poly.entity_id
_entity_poly.type
_entity_poly.pdbx_seq_one_letter_code
_entity_poly.pdbx_strand_id
1 'polypeptide(L)'
;MQKLFETQQTRARKEFKALDRAEKNSITDAELVQEMTKDMADPESAQSIMQAAAALMYMRGVKGGETPITEATNRCLARKRKDSKAASNLTPKSV
;
A
#
# COMPACT_ATOMS: atom_id res chain seq x y z
N MET A 1 -5.41 -32.93 -5.41
CA MET A 1 -4.76 -31.83 -4.68
C MET A 1 -5.73 -30.65 -4.67
N GLN A 2 -6.42 -30.41 -3.56
CA GLN A 2 -7.45 -29.37 -3.46
C GLN A 2 -6.76 -27.99 -3.43
N LYS A 3 -7.01 -27.13 -4.41
CA LYS A 3 -6.66 -25.70 -4.32
C LYS A 3 -7.50 -25.11 -3.19
N LEU A 4 -6.97 -25.10 -1.96
CA LEU A 4 -7.55 -24.30 -0.87
C LEU A 4 -7.62 -22.85 -1.37
N PHE A 5 -8.82 -22.32 -1.48
CA PHE A 5 -9.05 -20.93 -1.86
C PHE A 5 -8.37 -20.03 -0.82
N GLU A 6 -7.19 -19.51 -1.16
CA GLU A 6 -6.49 -18.57 -0.29
C GLU A 6 -7.26 -17.26 -0.25
N THR A 7 -7.82 -16.94 0.92
CA THR A 7 -8.44 -15.64 1.14
C THR A 7 -7.38 -14.55 1.08
N GLN A 8 -7.78 -13.32 0.73
CA GLN A 8 -6.88 -12.16 0.74
C GLN A 8 -6.23 -11.94 2.11
N GLN A 9 -6.95 -12.29 3.19
CA GLN A 9 -6.41 -12.26 4.55
C GLN A 9 -5.26 -13.27 4.73
N THR A 10 -5.40 -14.49 4.24
CA THR A 10 -4.36 -15.52 4.31
C THR A 10 -3.12 -15.11 3.54
N ARG A 11 -3.29 -14.47 2.37
CA ARG A 11 -2.17 -13.93 1.58
C ARG A 11 -1.42 -12.82 2.32
N ALA A 12 -2.12 -11.83 2.85
CA ALA A 12 -1.50 -10.76 3.64
C ALA A 12 -0.72 -11.30 4.86
N ARG A 13 -1.27 -12.32 5.54
CA ARG A 13 -0.56 -12.99 6.66
C ARG A 13 0.74 -13.67 6.22
N LYS A 14 0.82 -14.22 5.01
CA LYS A 14 2.06 -14.80 4.49
C LYS A 14 3.12 -13.72 4.28
N GLU A 15 2.73 -12.58 3.73
CA GLU A 15 3.63 -11.43 3.56
C GLU A 15 4.15 -10.93 4.91
N PHE A 16 3.27 -10.77 5.92
CA PHE A 16 3.71 -10.32 7.25
C PHE A 16 4.72 -11.28 7.87
N LYS A 17 4.49 -12.60 7.75
CA LYS A 17 5.43 -13.63 8.20
C LYS A 17 6.75 -13.60 7.41
N ALA A 18 6.73 -13.23 6.13
CA ALA A 18 7.96 -13.04 5.35
C ALA A 18 8.75 -11.85 5.88
N LEU A 19 8.09 -10.72 6.14
CA LEU A 19 8.71 -9.53 6.73
C LEU A 19 9.27 -9.80 8.13
N ASP A 20 8.54 -10.53 8.99
CA ASP A 20 9.06 -10.97 10.30
C ASP A 20 10.33 -11.81 10.17
N ARG A 21 10.38 -12.72 9.19
CA ARG A 21 11.56 -13.55 8.94
C ARG A 21 12.73 -12.71 8.44
N ALA A 22 12.49 -11.74 7.54
CA ALA A 22 13.52 -10.84 7.07
C ALA A 22 14.14 -10.02 8.22
N GLU A 23 13.29 -9.44 9.06
CA GLU A 23 13.70 -8.66 10.24
C GLU A 23 14.53 -9.49 11.23
N LYS A 24 14.08 -10.71 11.54
CA LYS A 24 14.82 -11.64 12.43
C LYS A 24 16.20 -12.03 11.89
N ASN A 25 16.39 -12.00 10.58
CA ASN A 25 17.65 -12.35 9.93
C ASN A 25 18.44 -11.11 9.47
N SER A 26 18.07 -9.92 9.93
CA SER A 26 18.73 -8.65 9.55
C SER A 26 18.79 -8.40 8.03
N ILE A 27 17.82 -8.94 7.28
CA ILE A 27 17.71 -8.69 5.84
C ILE A 27 17.15 -7.28 5.65
N THR A 28 17.88 -6.45 4.92
CA THR A 28 17.53 -5.05 4.65
C THR A 28 16.45 -4.92 3.59
N ASP A 29 15.76 -3.78 3.59
CA ASP A 29 14.79 -3.47 2.54
C ASP A 29 15.43 -3.40 1.15
N ALA A 30 16.69 -2.95 1.07
CA ALA A 30 17.43 -2.93 -0.19
C ALA A 30 17.67 -4.33 -0.75
N GLU A 31 18.06 -5.28 0.11
CA GLU A 31 18.24 -6.70 -0.29
C GLU A 31 16.91 -7.32 -0.72
N LEU A 32 15.82 -7.10 0.02
CA LEU A 32 14.50 -7.59 -0.38
C LEU A 32 14.06 -7.02 -1.73
N VAL A 33 14.23 -5.72 -1.94
CA VAL A 33 13.89 -5.07 -3.22
C VAL A 33 14.70 -5.66 -4.36
N GLN A 34 16.01 -5.84 -4.19
CA GLN A 34 16.87 -6.46 -5.22
C GLN A 34 16.47 -7.89 -5.53
N GLU A 35 16.07 -8.70 -4.54
CA GLU A 35 15.57 -10.05 -4.79
C GLU A 35 14.20 -10.03 -5.47
N MET A 36 13.29 -9.14 -5.05
CA MET A 36 11.96 -8.99 -5.66
C MET A 36 12.02 -8.58 -7.13
N THR A 37 12.99 -7.75 -7.53
CA THR A 37 13.09 -7.28 -8.92
C THR A 37 13.52 -8.37 -9.90
N LYS A 38 14.21 -9.43 -9.45
CA LYS A 38 14.68 -10.53 -10.31
C LYS A 38 13.54 -11.29 -10.99
N ASP A 39 12.37 -11.33 -10.36
CA ASP A 39 11.18 -12.00 -10.89
C ASP A 39 10.34 -11.08 -11.79
N MET A 40 10.76 -9.82 -12.00
CA MET A 40 10.04 -8.84 -12.81
C MET A 40 10.46 -8.91 -14.28
N ALA A 41 9.62 -8.37 -15.17
CA ALA A 41 9.87 -8.42 -16.61
C ALA A 41 11.13 -7.65 -17.06
N ASP A 42 11.49 -6.59 -16.33
CA ASP A 42 12.71 -5.79 -16.59
C ASP A 42 13.41 -5.48 -15.25
N PRO A 43 14.20 -6.44 -14.71
CA PRO A 43 14.77 -6.34 -13.36
C PRO A 43 15.70 -5.15 -13.12
N GLU A 44 16.36 -4.65 -14.17
CA GLU A 44 17.35 -3.57 -14.06
C GLU A 44 16.74 -2.18 -14.24
N SER A 45 15.50 -2.09 -14.71
CA SER A 45 14.84 -0.79 -14.86
C SER A 45 14.59 -0.12 -13.50
N ALA A 46 14.79 1.19 -13.48
CA ALA A 46 14.41 2.03 -12.35
C ALA A 46 12.92 1.85 -11.98
N GLN A 47 12.07 1.58 -12.97
CA GLN A 47 10.64 1.32 -12.76
C GLN A 47 10.40 0.06 -11.92
N SER A 48 11.05 -1.06 -12.23
CA SER A 48 10.91 -2.30 -11.46
C SER A 48 11.40 -2.13 -10.03
N ILE A 49 12.54 -1.46 -9.84
CA ILE A 49 13.08 -1.13 -8.50
C ILE A 49 12.06 -0.31 -7.71
N MET A 50 11.48 0.73 -8.31
CA MET A 50 10.46 1.56 -7.67
C MET A 50 9.19 0.76 -7.34
N GLN A 51 8.75 -0.13 -8.22
CA GLN A 51 7.56 -0.96 -8.00
C GLN A 51 7.76 -1.94 -6.83
N ALA A 52 8.91 -2.62 -6.78
CA ALA A 52 9.26 -3.51 -5.68
C ALA A 52 9.37 -2.76 -4.34
N ALA A 53 10.06 -1.62 -4.33
CA ALA A 53 10.17 -0.77 -3.15
C ALA A 53 8.81 -0.27 -2.65
N ALA A 54 7.94 0.20 -3.55
CA ALA A 54 6.60 0.67 -3.20
C ALA A 54 5.74 -0.46 -2.60
N ALA A 55 5.83 -1.67 -3.16
CA ALA A 55 5.12 -2.84 -2.63
C ALA A 55 5.59 -3.21 -1.21
N LEU A 56 6.91 -3.21 -0.98
CA LEU A 56 7.49 -3.48 0.33
C LEU A 56 7.07 -2.43 1.37
N MET A 57 7.19 -1.14 1.04
CA MET A 57 6.78 -0.04 1.91
C MET A 57 5.30 -0.14 2.27
N TYR A 58 4.44 -0.40 1.28
CA TYR A 58 3.00 -0.57 1.50
C TYR A 58 2.72 -1.71 2.50
N MET A 59 3.32 -2.88 2.30
CA MET A 59 3.08 -4.04 3.16
C MET A 59 3.65 -3.87 4.56
N ARG A 60 4.76 -3.15 4.73
CA ARG A 60 5.28 -2.77 6.06
C ARG A 60 4.29 -1.86 6.81
N GLY A 61 3.73 -0.84 6.13
CA GLY A 61 2.70 0.01 6.72
C GLY A 61 1.48 -0.79 7.16
N VAL A 62 0.96 -1.65 6.28
CA VAL A 62 -0.18 -2.52 6.60
C VAL A 62 0.13 -3.47 7.77
N LYS A 63 1.33 -4.07 7.82
CA LYS A 63 1.77 -4.91 8.95
C LYS A 63 1.78 -4.13 10.26
N GLY A 64 2.21 -2.86 10.22
CA GLY A 64 2.22 -1.94 11.36
C GLY A 64 0.83 -1.48 11.82
N GLY A 65 -0.24 -1.89 11.13
CA GLY A 65 -1.62 -1.48 11.43
C GLY A 65 -2.04 -0.19 10.72
N GLU A 66 -1.18 0.38 9.87
CA GLU A 66 -1.57 1.50 9.02
C GLU A 66 -2.48 1.02 7.89
N THR A 67 -3.29 1.93 7.37
CA THR A 67 -4.11 1.65 6.17
C THR A 67 -3.91 2.76 5.14
N PRO A 68 -2.74 2.83 4.47
CA PRO A 68 -2.34 4.00 3.69
C PRO A 68 -3.38 4.45 2.66
N ILE A 69 -4.04 3.49 2.00
CA ILE A 69 -5.11 3.76 1.02
C ILE A 69 -6.37 4.31 1.72
N THR A 70 -6.80 3.71 2.83
CA THR A 70 -7.98 4.17 3.58
C THR A 70 -7.76 5.58 4.10
N GLU A 71 -6.60 5.86 4.67
CA GLU A 71 -6.24 7.19 5.16
C GLU A 71 -6.18 8.23 4.04
N ALA A 72 -5.53 7.91 2.93
CA ALA A 72 -5.47 8.79 1.76
C ALA A 72 -6.89 9.08 1.23
N THR A 73 -7.73 8.05 1.16
CA THR A 73 -9.13 8.16 0.75
C THR A 73 -9.92 9.08 1.68
N ASN A 74 -9.78 8.90 2.99
CA ASN A 74 -10.44 9.74 4.00
C ASN A 74 -10.01 11.21 3.86
N ARG A 75 -8.73 11.48 3.64
CA ARG A 75 -8.23 12.84 3.39
C ARG A 75 -8.83 13.45 2.11
N CYS A 76 -8.91 12.68 1.04
CA CYS A 76 -9.54 13.12 -0.21
C CYS A 76 -11.03 13.45 -0.02
N LEU A 77 -11.78 12.58 0.65
CA LEU A 77 -13.21 12.80 0.93
C LEU A 77 -13.44 14.00 1.85
N ALA A 78 -12.58 14.21 2.85
CA ALA A 78 -12.67 15.37 3.73
C ALA A 78 -12.47 16.68 2.96
N ARG A 79 -11.51 16.73 2.02
CA ARG A 79 -11.32 17.91 1.14
C ARG A 79 -12.55 18.17 0.28
N LYS A 80 -13.03 17.15 -0.45
CA LYS A 80 -14.22 17.27 -1.31
C LYS A 80 -15.44 17.79 -0.55
N ARG A 81 -15.69 17.30 0.68
CA ARG A 81 -16.79 17.78 1.52
C ARG A 81 -16.64 19.24 1.95
N LYS A 82 -15.41 19.70 2.22
CA LYS A 82 -15.13 21.10 2.54
C LYS A 82 -15.41 21.99 1.32
N ASP A 83 -14.95 21.57 0.14
CA ASP A 83 -15.14 22.31 -1.11
C ASP A 83 -16.62 22.42 -1.48
N SER A 84 -17.40 21.33 -1.33
CA SER A 84 -18.85 21.35 -1.57
C SER A 84 -19.60 22.26 -0.59
N LYS A 85 -19.21 22.29 0.69
CA LYS A 85 -19.81 23.20 1.69
C LYS A 85 -19.47 24.67 1.41
N ALA A 86 -18.26 24.95 0.94
CA ALA A 86 -17.87 26.30 0.53
C ALA A 86 -18.70 26.76 -0.68
N ALA A 87 -18.92 25.88 -1.66
CA ALA A 87 -19.75 26.16 -2.82
C ALA A 87 -21.23 26.40 -2.46
N SER A 88 -21.81 25.64 -1.53
CA SER A 88 -23.21 25.84 -1.10
C SER A 88 -23.42 27.12 -0.29
N ASN A 89 -22.39 27.63 0.38
CA ASN A 89 -22.47 28.88 1.15
C ASN A 89 -22.29 30.13 0.28
N LEU A 90 -21.90 29.98 -0.98
CA LEU A 90 -21.70 31.07 -1.95
C LEU A 90 -22.94 31.34 -2.81
N THR A 91 -23.95 30.46 -2.82
CA THR A 91 -25.24 30.75 -3.44
C THR A 91 -26.11 31.56 -2.47
N PRO A 92 -26.41 32.84 -2.75
CA PRO A 92 -27.31 33.61 -1.90
C PRO A 92 -28.69 32.97 -1.93
N LYS A 93 -29.32 32.85 -0.76
CA LYS A 93 -30.76 32.59 -0.66
C LYS A 93 -31.46 33.69 -1.44
N SER A 94 -32.02 33.36 -2.60
CA SER A 94 -32.99 34.19 -3.29
C SER A 94 -34.14 34.46 -2.30
N VAL A 95 -34.29 35.72 -1.90
CA VAL A 95 -35.42 36.22 -1.11
C VAL A 95 -36.66 36.28 -1.99
#